data_AF-A0A821NMM5-F1
#
_entry.id   AF-A0A821NMM5-F1
#
_cell.length_a   1.000
_cell.length_b   1.000
_cell.length_c   1.000
_cell.angle_alpha   90.00
_cell.angle_beta   90.00
_cell.angle_gamma   90.00
#
_symmetry.space_group_name_H-M   'P 1'
#
loop_
_entity.id
_entity.type
_entity.pdbx_description
1 polymer ?
#
loop_
_entity_poly.entity_id
_entity_poly.type
_entity_poly.pdbx_seq_one_letter_code
_entity_poly.pdbx_strand_id
1 'polypeptide(L)'
;MPHIRGQEKFTGTIIHGHSLKSHKQLIDKRVVIIGGGKCAADLASTCGSYARSCHIVLRRAHWMLPRTFAGGLLRARYLLTRLTYAMYPPFPGAPHSKRFLYFHRRFSRLLKFINDKIPADIIAINGP
;
A
#
# COMPACT_ATOMS: atom_id res chain seq x y z
N MET A 1 13.46 16.92 -9.94
CA MET A 1 13.50 16.73 -8.48
C MET A 1 12.94 17.98 -7.83
N PRO A 2 12.02 17.91 -6.86
CA PRO A 2 11.50 19.11 -6.19
C PRO A 2 12.60 19.77 -5.36
N HIS A 3 12.59 21.11 -5.28
CA HIS A 3 13.46 21.84 -4.37
C HIS A 3 12.90 21.76 -2.95
N ILE A 4 13.71 21.31 -2.00
CA ILE A 4 13.38 21.27 -0.57
C ILE A 4 14.11 22.42 0.10
N ARG A 5 13.39 23.24 0.87
CA ARG A 5 13.98 24.36 1.61
C ARG A 5 15.11 23.87 2.52
N GLY A 6 16.30 24.46 2.39
CA GLY A 6 17.47 24.08 3.19
C GLY A 6 18.26 22.90 2.65
N GLN A 7 17.91 22.33 1.48
CA GLN A 7 18.62 21.20 0.90
C GLN A 7 20.10 21.51 0.59
N GLU A 8 20.42 22.77 0.32
CA GLU A 8 21.77 23.26 0.07
C GLU A 8 22.69 23.17 1.29
N LYS A 9 22.12 23.10 2.50
CA LYS A 9 22.89 22.92 3.75
C LYS A 9 23.11 21.44 4.08
N PHE A 10 22.46 20.54 3.36
CA PHE A 10 22.60 19.10 3.59
C PHE A 10 23.93 18.62 3.03
N THR A 11 24.79 18.09 3.91
CA THR A 11 26.13 17.60 3.56
C THR A 11 26.12 16.20 2.96
N GLY A 12 24.98 15.50 3.00
CA GLY A 12 24.82 14.18 2.40
C GLY A 12 24.43 14.24 0.93
N THR A 13 24.24 13.06 0.33
CA THR A 13 23.84 12.94 -1.07
C THR A 13 22.33 12.95 -1.20
N ILE A 14 21.79 13.80 -2.08
CA ILE A 14 20.37 13.80 -2.46
C ILE A 14 20.26 13.25 -3.87
N ILE A 15 19.48 12.18 -4.04
CA ILE A 15 19.24 11.55 -5.34
C ILE A 15 17.73 11.29 -5.54
N HIS A 16 17.30 11.26 -6.80
CA HIS A 16 15.97 10.76 -7.14
C HIS A 16 15.98 9.22 -7.12
N GLY A 17 14.85 8.59 -6.78
CA GLY A 17 14.75 7.12 -6.72
C GLY A 17 15.18 6.41 -8.00
N HIS A 18 14.95 7.03 -9.16
CA HIS A 18 15.38 6.51 -10.46
C HIS A 18 16.92 6.40 -10.62
N SER A 19 17.69 7.21 -9.88
CA SER A 19 19.15 7.24 -9.93
C SER A 19 19.81 6.20 -9.03
N LEU A 20 19.04 5.51 -8.18
CA LEU A 20 19.53 4.35 -7.45
C LEU A 20 19.59 3.16 -8.42
N LYS A 21 20.80 2.73 -8.78
CA LYS A 21 21.03 1.63 -9.74
C LYS A 21 21.58 0.37 -9.08
N SER A 22 22.21 0.50 -7.91
CA SER A 22 22.80 -0.65 -7.21
C SER A 22 22.63 -0.52 -5.69
N HIS A 23 22.37 -1.65 -5.03
CA HIS A 23 22.33 -1.76 -3.57
C HIS A 23 23.65 -1.36 -2.90
N LYS A 24 24.79 -1.42 -3.63
CA LYS A 24 26.09 -0.98 -3.13
C LYS A 24 26.09 0.50 -2.69
N GLN A 25 25.22 1.32 -3.29
CA GLN A 25 25.08 2.74 -2.92
C GLN A 25 24.47 2.94 -1.53
N LEU A 26 23.88 1.90 -0.94
CA LEU A 26 23.15 1.96 0.33
C LEU A 26 23.95 1.44 1.53
N ILE A 27 25.01 0.65 1.28
CA ILE A 27 25.80 -0.01 2.32
C ILE A 27 26.36 1.03 3.30
N ASP A 28 26.17 0.77 4.60
CA ASP A 28 26.55 1.65 5.72
C ASP A 28 25.95 3.07 5.70
N LYS A 29 24.96 3.34 4.86
CA LYS A 29 24.28 4.64 4.80
C LYS A 29 23.07 4.68 5.72
N ARG A 30 22.80 5.86 6.28
CA ARG A 30 21.52 6.21 6.90
C ARG A 30 20.68 6.90 5.82
N VAL A 31 19.54 6.31 5.48
CA VAL A 31 18.74 6.73 4.32
C VAL A 31 17.40 7.26 4.78
N VAL A 32 17.00 8.41 4.23
CA VAL A 32 15.66 8.98 4.39
C VAL A 32 14.99 9.02 3.02
N ILE A 33 13.85 8.35 2.91
CA ILE A 33 13.02 8.30 1.70
C ILE A 33 11.90 9.33 1.85
N ILE A 34 11.73 10.20 0.87
CA ILE A 34 10.68 11.21 0.86
C ILE A 34 9.59 10.80 -0.13
N GLY A 35 8.39 10.56 0.38
CA GLY A 35 7.22 10.14 -0.40
C GLY A 35 6.64 8.80 0.05
N GLY A 36 5.37 8.55 -0.31
CA GLY A 36 4.62 7.34 0.05
C GLY A 36 4.00 6.63 -1.15
N GLY A 37 4.61 6.75 -2.34
CA GLY A 37 4.17 6.05 -3.55
C GLY A 37 4.75 4.63 -3.64
N LYS A 38 4.36 3.88 -4.67
CA LYS A 38 4.89 2.51 -4.93
C LYS A 38 6.42 2.46 -4.96
N CYS A 39 7.04 3.41 -5.66
CA CYS A 39 8.50 3.49 -5.74
C CYS A 39 9.15 3.71 -4.36
N ALA A 40 8.52 4.49 -3.47
CA ALA A 40 9.03 4.68 -2.12
C ALA A 40 8.99 3.38 -1.30
N ALA A 41 7.94 2.57 -1.46
CA ALA A 41 7.85 1.26 -0.81
C ALA A 41 8.92 0.27 -1.32
N ASP A 42 9.15 0.22 -2.64
CA ASP A 42 10.19 -0.63 -3.24
C ASP A 42 11.60 -0.20 -2.78
N LEU A 43 11.86 1.12 -2.73
CA LEU A 43 13.09 1.68 -2.20
C LEU A 43 13.23 1.39 -0.70
N ALA A 44 12.16 1.48 0.07
CA ALA A 44 12.18 1.20 1.50
C ALA A 44 12.49 -0.25 1.80
N SER A 45 11.91 -1.19 1.04
CA SER A 45 12.27 -2.61 1.10
C SER A 45 13.75 -2.83 0.79
N THR A 46 14.26 -2.20 -0.27
CA THR A 46 15.69 -2.30 -0.64
C THR A 46 16.59 -1.70 0.44
N CYS A 47 16.27 -0.51 0.94
CA CYS A 47 17.04 0.18 1.98
C CYS A 47 16.98 -0.56 3.31
N GLY A 48 15.85 -1.17 3.66
CA GLY A 48 15.71 -1.99 4.86
C GLY A 48 16.65 -3.19 4.87
N SER A 49 16.96 -3.77 3.69
CA SER A 49 17.86 -4.91 3.58
C SER A 49 19.35 -4.55 3.56
N TYR A 50 19.72 -3.37 3.05
CA TYR A 50 21.13 -3.05 2.76
C TYR A 50 21.67 -1.80 3.45
N ALA A 51 20.82 -0.88 3.91
CA ALA A 51 21.24 0.34 4.57
C ALA A 51 21.43 0.12 6.09
N ARG A 52 22.21 0.99 6.73
CA ARG A 52 22.35 0.99 8.19
C ARG A 52 21.05 1.36 8.90
N SER A 53 20.31 2.32 8.32
CA SER A 53 18.97 2.67 8.77
C SER A 53 18.15 3.24 7.63
N CYS A 54 16.84 3.04 7.67
CA CYS A 54 15.89 3.53 6.68
C CYS A 54 14.71 4.22 7.39
N HIS A 55 14.44 5.46 7.01
CA HIS A 55 13.26 6.21 7.48
C HIS A 55 12.45 6.68 6.28
N ILE A 56 11.12 6.62 6.38
CA ILE A 56 10.21 7.12 5.35
C ILE A 56 9.50 8.35 5.90
N VAL A 57 9.56 9.45 5.17
CA VAL A 57 8.83 10.67 5.45
C VAL A 57 7.72 10.82 4.42
N LEU A 58 6.48 10.81 4.90
CA LEU A 58 5.28 10.90 4.08
C LEU A 58 4.33 11.96 4.64
N ARG A 59 3.77 12.79 3.75
CA ARG A 59 2.83 13.86 4.13
C ARG A 59 1.47 13.32 4.60
N ARG A 60 1.03 12.21 4.02
CA ARG A 60 -0.22 11.52 4.34
C ARG A 60 0.01 10.01 4.26
N ALA A 61 -0.53 9.27 5.22
CA ALA A 61 -0.55 7.82 5.15
C ALA A 61 -1.32 7.37 3.90
N HIS A 62 -0.68 6.52 3.11
CA HIS A 62 -1.31 5.90 1.95
C HIS A 62 -1.62 4.44 2.27
N TRP A 63 -2.81 3.98 1.86
CA TRP A 63 -3.16 2.58 2.01
C TRP A 63 -2.29 1.74 1.08
N MET A 64 -1.38 0.95 1.66
CA MET A 64 -0.56 0.02 0.88
C MET A 64 -1.35 -1.27 0.69
N LEU A 65 -1.76 -1.54 -0.55
CA LEU A 65 -2.33 -2.83 -0.89
C LEU A 65 -1.20 -3.86 -1.02
N PRO A 66 -1.24 -4.97 -0.27
CA PRO A 66 -0.24 -6.02 -0.37
C PRO A 66 -0.35 -6.70 -1.73
N ARG A 67 0.73 -7.38 -2.15
CA ARG A 67 0.71 -8.15 -3.41
C ARG A 67 -0.24 -9.35 -3.33
N THR A 68 -0.38 -9.91 -2.13
CA THR A 68 -1.21 -11.07 -1.83
C THR A 68 -2.05 -10.84 -0.58
N PHE A 69 -3.15 -11.59 -0.46
CA PHE A 69 -4.03 -11.65 0.70
C PHE A 69 -4.42 -13.13 0.94
N ALA A 70 -5.19 -13.41 1.99
CA ALA A 70 -5.50 -14.73 2.51
C ALA A 70 -4.22 -15.50 2.87
N GLY A 71 -3.37 -14.90 3.72
CA GLY A 71 -2.10 -15.51 4.14
C GLY A 71 -1.13 -15.79 2.99
N GLY A 72 -1.25 -15.05 1.88
CA GLY A 72 -0.39 -15.20 0.70
C GLY A 72 -0.98 -16.04 -0.44
N LEU A 73 -2.13 -16.68 -0.25
CA LEU A 73 -2.73 -17.60 -1.21
C LEU A 73 -3.24 -16.90 -2.48
N LEU A 74 -3.82 -15.72 -2.34
CA LEU A 74 -4.52 -15.02 -3.42
C LEU A 74 -3.83 -13.71 -3.76
N ARG A 75 -3.74 -13.39 -5.05
CA ARG A 75 -3.20 -12.09 -5.50
C ARG A 75 -4.23 -10.98 -5.27
N ALA A 76 -3.79 -9.82 -4.78
CA ALA A 76 -4.67 -8.67 -4.53
C ALA A 76 -5.46 -8.19 -5.76
N ARG A 77 -5.02 -8.53 -6.99
CA ARG A 77 -5.79 -8.28 -8.22
C ARG A 77 -7.20 -8.88 -8.19
N TYR A 78 -7.41 -9.99 -7.48
CA TYR A 78 -8.74 -10.61 -7.36
C TYR A 78 -9.70 -9.75 -6.51
N LEU A 79 -9.17 -8.86 -5.67
CA LEU A 79 -9.94 -7.86 -4.93
C LEU A 79 -10.48 -6.73 -5.82
N LEU A 80 -9.96 -6.58 -7.04
CA LEU A 80 -10.34 -5.51 -7.98
C LEU A 80 -11.33 -5.99 -9.04
N THR A 81 -12.03 -7.10 -8.81
CA THR A 81 -13.02 -7.64 -9.74
C THR A 81 -14.41 -7.07 -9.46
N ARG A 82 -15.33 -7.13 -10.44
CA ARG A 82 -16.72 -6.73 -10.21
C ARG A 82 -17.42 -7.58 -9.13
N LEU A 83 -16.95 -8.81 -8.93
CA LEU A 83 -17.48 -9.72 -7.92
C LEU A 83 -17.22 -9.20 -6.50
N THR A 84 -16.02 -8.70 -6.22
CA THR A 84 -15.68 -8.16 -4.90
C THR A 84 -16.42 -6.87 -4.58
N TYR A 85 -16.85 -6.11 -5.60
CA TYR A 85 -17.76 -4.98 -5.42
C TYR A 85 -19.12 -5.41 -4.85
N ALA A 86 -19.57 -6.64 -5.10
CA ALA A 86 -20.80 -7.16 -4.51
C ALA A 86 -20.72 -7.44 -3.00
N MET A 87 -19.52 -7.38 -2.44
CA MET A 87 -19.26 -7.55 -1.01
C MET A 87 -19.33 -6.23 -0.25
N TYR A 88 -19.17 -5.10 -0.95
CA TYR A 88 -19.32 -3.78 -0.37
C TYR A 88 -20.79 -3.37 -0.32
N PRO A 89 -21.20 -2.65 0.73
CA PRO A 89 -22.56 -2.15 0.83
C PRO A 89 -22.88 -1.24 -0.37
N PRO A 90 -24.11 -1.34 -0.93
CA PRO A 90 -24.54 -0.47 -2.01
C PRO A 90 -24.40 1.00 -1.59
N PHE A 91 -23.78 1.82 -2.45
CA PHE A 91 -23.66 3.25 -2.20
C PHE A 91 -25.04 3.90 -2.30
N PRO A 92 -25.41 4.80 -1.36
CA PRO A 92 -26.67 5.52 -1.44
C PRO A 92 -26.80 6.24 -2.78
N GLY A 93 -27.89 5.97 -3.52
CA GLY A 93 -28.16 6.62 -4.82
C GLY A 93 -27.54 5.96 -6.05
N ALA A 94 -26.78 4.87 -5.93
CA ALA A 94 -26.27 4.14 -7.10
C ALA A 94 -27.33 3.19 -7.71
N PRO A 95 -27.42 3.07 -9.05
CA PRO A 95 -28.37 2.16 -9.69
C PRO A 95 -27.92 0.70 -9.52
N HIS A 96 -28.57 -0.01 -8.58
CA HIS A 96 -28.32 -1.43 -8.33
C HIS A 96 -29.45 -2.29 -8.89
N SER A 97 -29.11 -3.46 -9.43
CA SER A 97 -30.13 -4.43 -9.85
C SER A 97 -30.91 -4.96 -8.65
N LYS A 98 -32.21 -5.22 -8.79
CA LYS A 98 -33.04 -5.80 -7.70
C LYS A 98 -32.45 -7.12 -7.18
N ARG A 99 -31.84 -7.92 -8.05
CA ARG A 99 -31.14 -9.17 -7.70
C ARG A 99 -29.91 -8.92 -6.82
N PHE A 100 -29.14 -7.87 -7.12
CA PHE A 100 -27.98 -7.46 -6.31
C PHE A 100 -28.40 -7.05 -4.90
N LEU A 101 -29.43 -6.21 -4.79
CA LEU A 101 -29.99 -5.79 -3.50
C LEU A 101 -30.55 -6.96 -2.70
N TYR A 102 -31.24 -7.88 -3.36
CA TYR A 102 -31.75 -9.12 -2.73
C TYR A 102 -30.60 -9.98 -2.19
N PHE A 103 -29.57 -10.23 -3.00
CA PHE A 103 -28.40 -10.99 -2.58
C PHE A 103 -27.70 -10.34 -1.38
N HIS A 104 -27.47 -9.03 -1.43
CA HIS A 104 -26.82 -8.29 -0.36
C HIS A 104 -27.65 -8.28 0.93
N ARG A 105 -28.99 -8.25 0.83
CA ARG A 105 -29.89 -8.35 1.98
C ARG A 105 -29.91 -9.77 2.57
N ARG A 106 -29.93 -10.80 1.72
CA ARG A 106 -30.00 -12.23 2.11
C ARG A 106 -28.71 -12.76 2.74
N PHE A 107 -27.56 -12.30 2.25
CA PHE A 107 -26.23 -12.74 2.70
C PHE A 107 -25.44 -11.65 3.43
N SER A 108 -26.12 -10.62 3.94
CA SER A 108 -25.51 -9.46 4.60
C SER A 108 -24.49 -9.82 5.68
N ARG A 109 -24.78 -10.81 6.54
CA ARG A 109 -23.86 -11.27 7.59
C ARG A 109 -22.57 -11.87 7.03
N LEU A 110 -22.68 -12.70 5.99
CA LEU A 110 -21.53 -13.35 5.35
C LEU A 110 -20.68 -12.31 4.60
N LEU A 111 -21.31 -11.41 3.85
CA LEU A 111 -20.61 -10.37 3.10
C LEU A 111 -19.86 -9.41 4.04
N LYS A 112 -20.49 -9.00 5.15
CA LYS A 112 -19.83 -8.23 6.21
C LYS A 112 -18.65 -8.97 6.81
N PHE A 113 -18.82 -10.25 7.17
CA PHE A 113 -17.72 -11.06 7.70
C PHE A 113 -16.50 -11.11 6.76
N ILE A 114 -16.73 -11.32 5.47
CA ILE A 114 -15.63 -11.36 4.50
C ILE A 114 -15.04 -9.95 4.29
N ASN A 115 -15.88 -8.92 4.23
CA ASN A 115 -15.45 -7.52 4.12
C ASN A 115 -14.63 -7.06 5.33
N ASP A 116 -14.85 -7.61 6.52
CA ASP A 116 -14.07 -7.26 7.72
C ASP A 116 -12.76 -8.08 7.80
N LYS A 117 -12.79 -9.33 7.34
CA LYS A 117 -11.62 -10.22 7.33
C LYS A 117 -10.58 -9.84 6.28
N ILE A 118 -10.98 -9.38 5.09
CA ILE A 118 -10.05 -9.01 4.02
C ILE A 118 -9.14 -7.83 4.44
N PRO A 119 -9.64 -6.71 4.97
CA PRO A 119 -8.82 -5.61 5.46
C PRO A 119 -7.96 -6.02 6.66
N ALA A 120 -8.50 -6.81 7.60
CA ALA A 120 -7.74 -7.27 8.76
C ALA A 120 -6.53 -8.12 8.34
N ASP A 121 -6.72 -9.01 7.36
CA ASP A 121 -5.64 -9.83 6.81
C ASP A 121 -4.65 -8.99 5.97
N ILE A 122 -5.15 -8.00 5.22
CA ILE A 122 -4.30 -7.03 4.52
C ILE A 122 -3.41 -6.23 5.49
N ILE A 123 -3.97 -5.79 6.62
CA ILE A 123 -3.21 -5.06 7.65
C ILE A 123 -2.19 -5.99 8.31
N ALA A 124 -2.59 -7.23 8.66
CA ALA A 124 -1.70 -8.21 9.26
C ALA A 124 -0.50 -8.56 8.36
N ILE A 125 -0.71 -8.65 7.04
CA ILE A 125 0.36 -8.92 6.06
C ILE A 125 1.37 -7.76 5.98
N ASN A 126 0.94 -6.52 6.26
CA ASN A 126 1.81 -5.35 6.19
C ASN A 126 2.47 -5.00 7.54
N GLY A 127 2.19 -5.74 8.61
CA GLY A 127 2.68 -5.45 9.96
C GLY A 127 2.06 -4.17 10.57
N PRO A 128 2.22 -3.93 11.89
CA PRO A 128 1.86 -2.66 12.51
C PRO A 128 2.66 -1.48 11.95
#